data_AF-A0A4R5J9M6-F1
#
_entry.id   AF-A0A4R5J9M6-F1
#
_cell.length_a   1.000
_cell.length_b   1.000
_cell.length_c   1.000
_cell.angle_alpha   90.00
_cell.angle_beta   90.00
_cell.angle_gamma   90.00
#
_symmetry.space_group_name_H-M   'P 1'
#
loop_
_entity.id
_entity.type
_entity.pdbx_description
1 polymer ?
#
loop_
_entity_poly.entity_id
_entity_poly.type
_entity_poly.pdbx_seq_one_letter_code
_entity_poly.pdbx_strand_id
1 'polypeptide(L)' 'MSISPTKVEANDPTLLETISAGMQGVLALLETASERSEDCYAAHRLLAMLKTRLDEALQATCEAC' A
#
# COMPACT_ATOMS: atom_id res chain seq x y z
N MET A 1 -23.65 8.36 3.51
CA MET A 1 -22.47 8.85 4.24
C MET A 1 -21.51 9.39 3.20
N SER A 2 -21.32 10.70 3.14
CA SER A 2 -20.40 11.32 2.17
C SER A 2 -18.99 11.29 2.74
N ILE A 3 -18.14 10.44 2.16
CA ILE A 3 -16.70 10.47 2.47
C ILE A 3 -16.15 11.65 1.68
N SER A 4 -15.95 12.78 2.35
CA SER A 4 -15.20 13.89 1.77
C SER A 4 -13.76 13.40 1.51
N PRO A 5 -13.18 13.68 0.33
CA PRO A 5 -11.79 13.31 0.08
C PRO A 5 -10.94 14.09 1.08
N THR A 6 -10.27 13.37 1.98
CA THR A 6 -9.28 13.95 2.87
C THR A 6 -8.26 14.64 1.98
N LYS A 7 -8.11 15.96 2.13
CA LYS A 7 -7.06 16.71 1.45
C LYS A 7 -5.74 16.30 2.08
N VAL A 8 -5.17 15.22 1.57
CA VAL A 8 -3.88 14.72 1.99
C VAL A 8 -2.85 15.68 1.40
N GLU A 9 -2.27 16.54 2.25
CA GLU A 9 -1.16 17.39 1.85
C GLU A 9 0.04 16.48 1.54
N ALA A 10 0.20 16.16 0.25
CA ALA A 10 1.14 15.19 -0.29
C ALA A 10 2.63 15.63 -0.24
N ASN A 11 3.01 16.47 0.73
CA ASN A 11 4.39 16.98 0.91
C ASN A 11 5.07 16.44 2.17
N ASP A 12 4.43 15.55 2.92
CA ASP A 12 5.08 14.88 4.04
C ASP A 12 5.68 13.54 3.56
N PRO A 13 7.02 13.40 3.47
CA PRO A 13 7.65 12.14 3.05
C PRO A 13 7.24 10.95 3.94
N THR A 14 6.85 11.22 5.19
CA THR A 14 6.40 10.18 6.14
C THR A 14 5.02 9.60 5.80
N LEU A 15 4.24 10.29 4.97
CA LEU A 15 2.92 9.83 4.55
C LEU A 15 3.02 8.59 3.65
N LEU A 16 3.92 8.61 2.66
CA LEU A 16 4.11 7.48 1.74
C LEU A 16 4.71 6.27 2.48
N GLU A 17 5.62 6.51 3.43
CA GLU A 17 6.12 5.48 4.35
C GLU A 17 4.98 4.86 5.17
N THR A 18 4.09 5.70 5.71
CA THR A 18 2.93 5.24 6.49
C THR A 18 1.98 4.40 5.64
N ILE A 19 1.71 4.83 4.40
CA ILE A 19 0.88 4.07 3.45
C ILE A 19 1.55 2.73 3.13
N SER A 20 2.86 2.72 2.85
CA SER A 20 3.62 1.49 2.56
C SER A 20 3.57 0.50 3.73
N ALA A 21 3.75 0.99 4.97
CA ALA A 21 3.62 0.18 6.18
C ALA A 21 2.20 -0.38 6.36
N GLY A 22 1.17 0.45 6.11
CA GLY A 22 -0.23 0.00 6.11
C GLY A 22 -0.51 -1.10 5.09
N MET A 23 0.00 -0.95 3.87
CA MET A 23 -0.12 -1.98 2.82
C MET A 23 0.56 -3.28 3.22
N GLN A 24 1.72 -3.22 3.89
CA GLN A 24 2.39 -4.42 4.42
C GLN A 24 1.51 -5.16 5.43
N GLY A 25 0.82 -4.45 6.32
CA GLY A 25 -0.11 -5.05 7.28
C GLY A 25 -1.30 -5.73 6.59
N VAL A 26 -1.91 -5.08 5.59
CA VAL A 26 -3.02 -5.66 4.83
C VAL A 26 -2.56 -6.90 4.04
N LEU A 27 -1.36 -6.88 3.47
CA LEU A 27 -0.79 -8.05 2.80
C LEU A 27 -0.66 -9.24 3.74
N ALA A 28 -0.14 -9.06 4.95
CA ALA A 28 -0.03 -10.15 5.93
C ALA A 28 -1.39 -10.76 6.29
N LEU A 29 -2.44 -9.94 6.38
CA LEU A 29 -3.80 -10.42 6.61
C LEU A 29 -4.34 -11.20 5.39
N LEU A 30 -4.12 -10.67 4.19
CA LEU A 30 -4.56 -11.30 2.94
C LEU A 30 -3.81 -12.60 2.64
N GLU A 31 -2.53 -12.70 2.97
CA GLU A 31 -1.74 -13.93 2.83
C GLU A 31 -2.41 -15.07 3.59
N THR A 32 -2.73 -14.84 4.87
CA THR A 32 -3.44 -15.82 5.72
C THR A 32 -4.83 -16.17 5.17
N ALA A 33 -5.55 -15.19 4.59
CA ALA A 33 -6.89 -15.42 4.05
C ALA A 33 -6.89 -16.06 2.65
N SER A 34 -5.79 -15.92 1.89
CA SER A 34 -5.68 -16.36 0.49
C SER A 34 -5.76 -17.87 0.31
N GLU A 35 -5.32 -18.64 1.31
CA GLU A 35 -5.40 -20.11 1.30
C GLU A 35 -6.84 -20.62 1.23
N ARG A 36 -7.81 -19.78 1.60
CA ARG A 36 -9.22 -20.13 1.76
C ARG A 36 -10.15 -19.41 0.80
N SER A 37 -9.62 -18.50 -0.03
CA SER A 37 -10.43 -17.65 -0.92
C SER A 37 -9.61 -17.17 -2.10
N GLU A 38 -10.06 -17.52 -3.31
CA GLU A 38 -9.48 -17.04 -4.56
C GLU A 38 -9.54 -15.51 -4.68
N ASP A 39 -10.60 -14.88 -4.16
CA ASP A 39 -10.72 -13.42 -4.13
C ASP A 39 -9.65 -12.79 -3.23
N CYS A 40 -9.37 -13.41 -2.07
CA CYS A 40 -8.29 -12.96 -1.18
C CYS A 40 -6.91 -13.17 -1.81
N TYR A 41 -6.72 -14.27 -2.54
CA TYR A 41 -5.50 -14.51 -3.31
C TYR A 41 -5.30 -13.45 -4.41
N ALA A 42 -6.35 -13.13 -5.17
CA ALA A 42 -6.31 -12.11 -6.21
C ALA A 42 -6.03 -10.72 -5.61
N ALA A 43 -6.71 -10.36 -4.52
CA ALA A 43 -6.47 -9.12 -3.79
C ALA A 43 -5.04 -9.03 -3.25
N HIS A 44 -4.52 -10.11 -2.65
CA HIS A 44 -3.13 -10.20 -2.18
C HIS A 44 -2.15 -9.92 -3.32
N ARG A 45 -2.33 -10.60 -4.46
CA ARG A 45 -1.48 -10.44 -5.66
C ARG A 45 -1.48 -9.00 -6.18
N LEU A 46 -2.64 -8.39 -6.31
CA LEU A 46 -2.77 -7.01 -6.80
C LEU A 46 -2.15 -6.02 -5.82
N LEU A 47 -2.43 -6.16 -4.53
CA LEU A 47 -1.89 -5.27 -3.51
C LEU A 47 -0.37 -5.38 -3.39
N ALA A 48 0.19 -6.60 -3.53
CA ALA A 48 1.63 -6.82 -3.48
C ALA A 48 2.32 -6.08 -4.63
N MET A 49 1.75 -6.15 -5.83
CA MET A 49 2.25 -5.40 -6.99
C MET A 49 2.22 -3.89 -6.76
N LEU A 50 1.11 -3.36 -6.23
CA LEU A 50 0.98 -1.94 -5.92
C LEU A 50 1.99 -1.50 -4.85
N LYS A 51 2.22 -2.32 -3.82
CA LYS A 51 3.22 -2.03 -2.78
C LYS A 51 4.62 -1.96 -3.37
N THR A 52 5.01 -2.91 -4.23
CA THR A 52 6.32 -2.86 -4.90
C THR A 52 6.49 -1.56 -5.69
N ARG A 53 5.46 -1.11 -6.44
CA ARG A 53 5.52 0.17 -7.16
C ARG A 53 5.62 1.38 -6.25
N LEU A 54 4.95 1.35 -5.10
CA LEU A 54 5.05 2.40 -4.10
C LEU A 54 6.46 2.45 -3.48
N ASP A 55 7.03 1.30 -3.12
CA ASP A 55 8.37 1.22 -2.54
C ASP A 55 9.44 1.67 -3.55
N GLU A 56 9.32 1.27 -4.82
CA GLU A 56 10.18 1.77 -5.91
C GLU A 56 10.10 3.30 -6.05
N ALA A 57 8.90 3.86 -6.01
CA ALA A 57 8.70 5.31 -6.10
C ALA A 57 9.29 6.05 -4.88
N LEU A 58 9.10 5.49 -3.68
CA LEU A 58 9.64 6.05 -2.45
C LEU A 58 11.17 6.04 -2.46
N GLN A 59 11.78 4.94 -2.90
CA GLN A 59 13.23 4.85 -3.05
C GLN A 59 13.76 5.87 -4.06
N ALA A 60 13.10 6.01 -5.22
CA ALA A 60 13.49 6.99 -6.23
C ALA A 60 13.40 8.44 -5.70
N THR A 61 12.42 8.75 -4.84
CA THR A 61 12.33 10.08 -4.20
C THR A 61 13.41 10.32 -3.14
N CYS A 62 13.90 9.27 -2.48
CA CYS A 62 15.01 9.35 -1.52
C CYS A 62 16.36 9.53 -2.23
N GLU A 63 16.57 8.87 -3.38
CA GLU A 63 17.81 8.98 -4.18
C GLU A 63 17.93 10.33 -4.92
N ALA A 64 16.83 11.06 -5.08
CA ALA A 64 16.80 12.38 -5.73
C ALA A 64 17.09 13.56 -4.77
N CYS A 65 17.28 13.31 -3.47
CA CYS A 65 17.65 14.30 -2.45
C CYS A 65 19.18 14.37 -2.25
#